data_AF-A0A818ZG26-F1
#
_entry.id   AF-A0A818ZG26-F1
#
_cell.length_a   1.000
_cell.length_b   1.000
_cell.length_c   1.000
_cell.angle_alpha   90.00
_cell.angle_beta   90.00
_cell.angle_gamma   90.00
#
_symmetry.space_group_name_H-M   'P 1'
#
loop_
_entity.id
_entity.type
_entity.pdbx_description
1 polymer ?
#
loop_
_entity_poly.entity_id
_entity_poly.type
_entity_poly.pdbx_seq_one_letter_code
_entity_poly.pdbx_strand_id
1 'polypeptide(L)'
;MTTGSVCDTERSERHSSSRSPEIVDIVREMFTQSPETSIRKASLDTGLTYYTIHSDLKKELNYRVWKPHLVQQIFPEDCDIRMEFSEIMLGWKDDWPELFDNILWSDEAIFHVGGFVNRHNCHYWGDQDPGMTIEKMQSQPKIVVWCGFTSTKFIGPYVLHDTMNGERYLKMLKNFVWPVISQWSNIDELIFMHDGAPPHYARTVWNWLDNNFSLKWIGRTGPTS
;
A
#
# COMPACT_ATOMS: atom_id res chain seq x y z
N MET A 1 -24.20 65.61 -38.25
CA MET A 1 -23.85 64.65 -37.19
C MET A 1 -23.19 63.46 -37.88
N THR A 2 -21.90 63.25 -37.64
CA THR A 2 -21.16 62.13 -38.24
C THR A 2 -20.47 61.41 -37.09
N THR A 3 -21.01 60.26 -36.68
CA THR A 3 -20.44 59.44 -35.62
C THR A 3 -19.22 58.70 -36.16
N GLY A 4 -18.03 59.04 -35.67
CA GLY A 4 -16.81 58.29 -35.95
C GLY A 4 -16.78 57.00 -35.15
N SER A 5 -16.83 55.86 -35.83
CA SER A 5 -16.58 54.55 -35.24
C SER A 5 -15.09 54.24 -35.30
N VAL A 6 -14.48 53.93 -34.15
CA VAL A 6 -13.11 53.44 -34.08
C VAL A 6 -13.18 51.91 -34.07
N CYS A 7 -12.79 51.28 -35.17
CA CYS A 7 -12.60 49.83 -35.19
C CYS A 7 -11.24 49.50 -34.59
N ASP A 8 -11.20 48.55 -33.66
CA ASP A 8 -9.94 48.00 -33.16
C ASP A 8 -9.14 47.40 -34.32
N THR A 9 -7.83 47.67 -34.35
CA THR A 9 -6.92 47.06 -35.32
C THR A 9 -6.77 45.57 -35.00
N GLU A 10 -6.70 44.72 -36.03
CA GLU A 10 -6.43 43.29 -35.85
C GLU A 10 -5.16 43.11 -35.03
N ARG A 11 -5.31 42.49 -33.85
CA ARG A 11 -4.15 42.12 -33.03
C ARG A 11 -3.38 41.04 -33.77
N SER A 12 -2.17 41.38 -34.22
CA SER A 12 -1.17 40.41 -34.63
C SER A 12 -1.06 39.31 -33.58
N GLU A 13 -1.31 38.07 -33.98
CA GLU A 13 -0.99 36.92 -33.17
C GLU A 13 0.51 36.93 -32.91
N ARG A 14 0.87 37.15 -31.64
CA ARG A 14 2.25 37.12 -31.20
C ARG A 14 2.68 35.65 -31.14
N HIS A 15 3.19 35.12 -32.24
CA HIS A 15 3.85 33.82 -32.24
C HIS A 15 5.08 33.89 -31.33
N SER A 16 5.01 33.19 -30.20
CA SER A 16 6.12 33.04 -29.28
C SER A 16 7.25 32.26 -29.97
N SER A 17 8.41 32.88 -30.13
CA SER A 17 9.62 32.24 -30.71
C SER A 17 10.16 31.08 -29.88
N SER A 18 9.65 30.87 -28.67
CA SER A 18 10.03 29.77 -27.77
C SER A 18 9.35 28.43 -28.05
N ARG A 19 8.54 28.31 -29.12
CA ARG A 19 7.75 27.12 -29.45
C ARG A 19 8.14 26.53 -30.81
N SER A 20 9.39 26.12 -30.97
CA SER A 20 9.78 25.32 -32.13
C SER A 20 9.48 23.84 -31.87
N PRO A 21 9.09 23.06 -32.90
CA PRO A 21 8.95 21.61 -32.79
C PRO A 21 10.21 20.93 -32.23
N GLU A 22 11.39 21.47 -32.57
CA GLU A 22 12.69 20.99 -32.10
C GLU A 22 12.83 21.08 -30.57
N ILE A 23 12.37 22.18 -29.96
CA ILE A 23 12.39 22.34 -28.49
C ILE A 23 11.46 21.30 -27.83
N VAL A 24 10.27 21.08 -28.41
CA VAL A 24 9.32 20.09 -27.89
C VAL A 24 9.91 18.68 -27.96
N ASP A 25 10.65 18.36 -29.02
CA ASP A 25 11.32 17.07 -29.19
C ASP A 25 12.47 16.89 -28.18
N ILE A 26 13.28 17.92 -27.91
CA ILE A 26 14.32 17.90 -26.85
C ILE A 26 13.70 17.61 -25.49
N VAL A 27 12.60 18.31 -25.16
CA VAL A 27 11.88 18.08 -23.89
C VAL A 27 11.28 16.68 -23.84
N ARG A 28 10.72 16.18 -24.95
CA ARG A 28 10.16 14.81 -25.01
C ARG A 28 11.24 13.76 -24.77
N GLU A 29 12.38 13.86 -25.44
CA GLU A 29 13.44 12.87 -25.35
C GLU A 29 14.04 12.81 -23.95
N MET A 30 14.32 13.96 -23.34
CA MET A 30 14.83 14.05 -21.97
C MET A 30 13.90 13.39 -20.95
N PHE A 31 12.59 13.65 -21.01
CA PHE A 31 11.62 13.06 -20.08
C PHE A 31 11.23 11.62 -20.41
N THR A 32 11.55 11.14 -21.62
CA THR A 32 11.43 9.72 -21.98
C THR A 32 12.60 8.91 -21.41
N GLN A 33 13.81 9.46 -21.47
CA GLN A 33 15.02 8.82 -20.94
C GLN A 33 15.10 8.85 -19.41
N SER A 34 14.60 9.92 -18.78
CA SER A 34 14.66 10.10 -17.31
C SER A 34 13.37 10.76 -16.80
N PRO A 35 12.26 10.01 -16.68
CA PRO A 35 10.95 10.53 -16.30
C PRO A 35 10.89 11.14 -14.88
N GLU A 36 11.85 10.81 -14.02
CA GLU A 36 12.02 11.35 -12.66
C GLU A 36 12.68 12.74 -12.63
N THR A 37 13.14 13.24 -13.77
CA THR A 37 13.82 14.54 -13.86
C THR A 37 12.88 15.67 -13.45
N SER A 38 13.31 16.49 -12.50
CA SER A 38 12.53 17.68 -12.13
C SER A 38 12.62 18.75 -13.24
N ILE A 39 11.55 19.53 -13.42
CA ILE A 39 11.52 20.64 -14.38
C ILE A 39 12.66 21.66 -14.12
N ARG A 40 13.05 21.84 -12.86
CA ARG A 40 14.19 22.70 -12.50
C ARG A 40 15.53 22.13 -12.99
N LYS A 41 15.74 20.82 -12.82
CA LYS A 41 16.94 20.15 -13.34
C LYS A 41 16.97 20.20 -14.87
N ALA A 42 15.85 19.86 -15.50
CA ALA A 42 15.67 19.97 -16.95
C ALA A 42 15.98 21.39 -17.49
N SER A 43 15.59 22.44 -16.76
CA SER A 43 15.89 23.83 -17.10
C SER A 43 17.39 24.15 -17.05
N LEU A 44 18.10 23.62 -16.05
CA LEU A 44 19.55 23.77 -15.95
C LEU A 44 20.27 23.01 -17.06
N ASP A 45 19.84 21.79 -17.37
CA ASP A 45 20.50 20.90 -18.33
C ASP A 45 20.30 21.36 -19.78
N THR A 46 19.13 21.94 -20.10
CA THR A 46 18.79 22.39 -21.47
C THR A 46 18.99 23.88 -21.71
N GLY A 47 19.17 24.68 -20.65
CA GLY A 47 19.16 26.14 -20.71
C GLY A 47 17.80 26.75 -21.05
N LEU A 48 16.74 25.94 -21.20
CA LEU A 48 15.39 26.41 -21.43
C LEU A 48 14.78 26.94 -20.13
N THR A 49 13.86 27.89 -20.24
CA THR A 49 13.16 28.39 -19.06
C THR A 49 12.25 27.30 -18.47
N TYR A 50 12.10 27.33 -17.14
CA TYR A 50 11.14 26.49 -16.44
C TYR A 50 9.73 26.51 -17.07
N TYR A 51 9.28 27.70 -17.49
CA TYR A 51 7.96 27.88 -18.09
C TYR A 51 7.83 27.15 -19.43
N THR A 52 8.86 27.21 -20.29
CA THR A 52 8.88 26.51 -21.58
C THR A 52 8.71 25.01 -21.36
N ILE A 53 9.56 24.41 -20.53
CA ILE A 53 9.54 22.97 -20.24
C ILE A 53 8.20 22.56 -19.63
N HIS A 54 7.68 23.33 -18.67
CA HIS A 54 6.38 23.04 -18.06
C HIS A 54 5.23 23.12 -19.07
N SER A 55 5.24 24.11 -19.97
CA SER A 55 4.24 24.27 -21.02
C SER A 55 4.30 23.12 -22.02
N ASP A 56 5.49 22.73 -22.46
CA ASP A 56 5.67 21.66 -23.44
C ASP A 56 5.19 20.32 -22.86
N LEU A 57 5.56 20.01 -21.62
CA LEU A 57 5.07 18.82 -20.92
C LEU A 57 3.55 18.81 -20.81
N LYS A 58 2.91 19.93 -20.48
CA LYS A 58 1.47 19.97 -20.19
C LYS A 58 0.57 20.13 -21.41
N LYS A 59 0.98 20.96 -22.38
CA LYS A 59 0.12 21.40 -23.48
C LYS A 59 0.45 20.69 -24.78
N GLU A 60 1.74 20.50 -25.07
CA GLU A 60 2.17 19.89 -26.34
C GLU A 60 2.25 18.36 -26.21
N LEU A 61 2.87 17.87 -25.13
CA LEU A 61 3.06 16.43 -24.88
C LEU A 61 1.92 15.79 -24.08
N ASN A 62 1.08 16.61 -23.44
CA ASN A 62 -0.04 16.16 -22.60
C ASN A 62 0.38 15.17 -21.48
N TYR A 63 1.57 15.36 -20.91
CA TYR A 63 2.09 14.53 -19.83
C TYR A 63 1.39 14.82 -18.51
N ARG A 64 1.05 13.74 -17.82
CA ARG A 64 0.47 13.78 -16.47
C ARG A 64 1.55 13.61 -15.43
N VAL A 65 1.38 14.30 -14.31
CA VAL A 65 2.23 14.09 -13.14
C VAL A 65 1.70 12.83 -12.46
N TRP A 66 2.49 11.78 -12.47
CA TRP A 66 2.20 10.55 -11.76
C TRP A 66 2.92 10.57 -10.41
N LYS A 67 2.21 10.22 -9.34
CA LYS A 67 2.82 10.01 -8.04
C LYS A 67 3.20 8.55 -7.94
N PRO A 68 4.46 8.21 -7.64
CA PRO A 68 4.85 6.82 -7.45
C PRO A 68 4.07 6.24 -6.27
N HIS A 69 3.58 5.02 -6.44
CA HIS A 69 3.01 4.26 -5.34
C HIS A 69 4.16 3.62 -4.57
N LEU A 70 4.22 3.86 -3.27
CA LEU A 70 5.11 3.12 -2.38
C LEU A 70 4.55 1.71 -2.25
N VAL A 71 5.25 0.76 -2.85
CA VAL A 71 4.96 -0.67 -2.74
C VAL A 71 6.10 -1.34 -1.97
N GLN A 72 5.82 -2.48 -1.35
CA GLN A 72 6.89 -3.31 -0.79
C GLN A 72 7.84 -3.71 -1.92
N GLN A 73 9.13 -3.69 -1.64
CA GLN A 73 10.13 -4.22 -2.56
C GLN A 73 9.94 -5.73 -2.63
N ILE A 74 9.54 -6.22 -3.79
CA ILE A 74 9.42 -7.65 -4.08
C ILE A 74 10.73 -8.05 -4.73
N PHE A 75 11.46 -8.97 -4.11
CA PHE A 75 12.64 -9.57 -4.74
C PHE A 75 12.17 -10.62 -5.77
N PRO A 76 12.96 -10.90 -6.83
CA PRO A 76 12.59 -11.94 -7.81
C PRO A 76 12.22 -13.28 -7.16
N GLU A 77 12.92 -13.66 -6.09
CA GLU A 77 12.67 -14.88 -5.33
C GLU A 77 11.28 -14.87 -4.65
N ASP A 78 10.79 -13.70 -4.24
CA ASP A 78 9.45 -13.57 -3.65
C ASP A 78 8.35 -13.81 -4.70
N CYS A 79 8.61 -13.52 -5.98
CA CYS A 79 7.65 -13.80 -7.06
C CYS A 79 7.42 -15.31 -7.20
N ASP A 80 8.51 -16.09 -7.21
CA ASP A 80 8.45 -17.55 -7.34
C ASP A 80 7.73 -18.17 -6.14
N ILE A 81 8.09 -17.76 -4.92
CA ILE A 81 7.44 -18.24 -3.68
C ILE A 81 5.94 -17.93 -3.69
N ARG A 82 5.55 -16.73 -4.14
CA ARG A 82 4.13 -16.33 -4.21
C ARG A 82 3.37 -17.07 -5.30
N MET A 83 4.02 -17.38 -6.41
CA MET A 83 3.44 -18.16 -7.50
C MET A 83 3.20 -19.60 -7.06
N GLU A 84 4.21 -20.25 -6.48
CA GLU A 84 4.13 -21.60 -5.92
C GLU A 84 3.01 -21.71 -4.88
N PHE A 85 2.95 -20.77 -3.93
CA PHE A 85 1.85 -20.72 -2.95
C PHE A 85 0.47 -20.57 -3.63
N SER A 86 0.37 -19.74 -4.66
CA SER A 86 -0.89 -19.55 -5.39
C SER A 86 -1.31 -20.82 -6.13
N GLU A 87 -0.37 -21.55 -6.74
CA GLU A 87 -0.62 -22.82 -7.42
C GLU A 87 -1.08 -23.90 -6.42
N ILE A 88 -0.43 -24.00 -5.26
CA ILE A 88 -0.84 -24.91 -4.18
C ILE A 88 -2.27 -24.59 -3.73
N MET A 89 -2.57 -23.32 -3.47
CA MET A 89 -3.90 -22.89 -3.03
C MET A 89 -4.98 -23.14 -4.10
N LEU A 90 -4.65 -22.99 -5.39
CA LEU A 90 -5.56 -23.33 -6.48
C LEU A 90 -5.83 -24.84 -6.54
N GLY A 91 -4.80 -25.68 -6.45
CA GLY A 91 -4.97 -27.13 -6.41
C GLY A 91 -5.82 -27.58 -5.22
N TRP A 92 -5.56 -27.04 -4.04
CA TRP A 92 -6.40 -27.30 -2.86
C TRP A 92 -7.84 -26.87 -3.06
N LYS A 93 -8.08 -25.75 -3.75
CA LYS A 93 -9.43 -25.25 -4.01
C LYS A 93 -10.21 -26.13 -4.99
N ASP A 94 -9.52 -26.81 -5.90
CA ASP A 94 -10.11 -27.76 -6.84
C ASP A 94 -10.49 -29.07 -6.12
N ASP A 95 -9.62 -29.57 -5.24
CA ASP A 95 -9.85 -30.79 -4.47
C ASP A 95 -10.82 -30.59 -3.29
N TRP A 96 -10.87 -29.39 -2.72
CA TRP A 96 -11.69 -29.03 -1.57
C TRP A 96 -12.51 -27.77 -1.85
N PRO A 97 -13.77 -27.94 -2.30
CA PRO A 97 -14.63 -26.83 -2.69
C PRO A 97 -14.83 -25.77 -1.59
N GLU A 98 -14.92 -26.20 -0.33
CA GLU A 98 -15.16 -25.39 0.87
C GLU A 98 -13.89 -24.83 1.52
N LEU A 99 -12.72 -24.95 0.88
CA LEU A 99 -11.43 -24.51 1.41
C LEU A 99 -11.49 -23.11 2.08
N PHE A 100 -11.99 -22.11 1.35
CA PHE A 100 -12.02 -20.73 1.83
C PHE A 100 -13.03 -20.47 2.95
N ASP A 101 -14.03 -21.34 3.11
CA ASP A 101 -14.97 -21.26 4.23
C ASP A 101 -14.35 -21.75 5.53
N ASN A 102 -13.36 -22.65 5.41
CA ASN A 102 -12.67 -23.30 6.50
C ASN A 102 -11.30 -22.68 6.83
N ILE A 103 -10.88 -21.62 6.13
CA ILE A 103 -9.68 -20.86 6.53
C ILE A 103 -10.04 -19.81 7.59
N LEU A 104 -9.38 -19.88 8.73
CA LEU A 104 -9.36 -18.83 9.75
C LEU A 104 -8.23 -17.85 9.44
N TRP A 105 -8.60 -16.75 8.79
CA TRP A 105 -7.72 -15.61 8.50
C TRP A 105 -7.44 -14.86 9.79
N SER A 106 -6.19 -14.50 10.06
CA SER A 106 -5.85 -13.69 11.23
C SER A 106 -4.74 -12.69 10.95
N ASP A 107 -4.78 -11.56 11.65
CA ASP A 107 -3.76 -10.51 11.53
C ASP A 107 -3.75 -9.59 12.77
N GLU A 108 -2.66 -8.86 12.93
CA GLU A 108 -2.49 -7.80 13.93
C GLU A 108 -2.54 -6.40 13.30
N ALA A 109 -3.40 -5.54 13.84
CA ALA A 109 -3.44 -4.13 13.49
C ALA A 109 -2.92 -3.25 14.63
N ILE A 110 -2.06 -2.27 14.29
CA ILE A 110 -1.57 -1.28 15.25
C ILE A 110 -2.47 -0.04 15.22
N PHE A 111 -3.05 0.31 16.36
CA PHE A 111 -3.80 1.54 16.55
C PHE A 111 -3.02 2.53 17.40
N HIS A 112 -2.85 3.75 16.89
CA HIS A 112 -2.19 4.83 17.61
C HIS A 112 -3.19 5.63 18.44
N VAL A 113 -2.98 5.68 19.75
CA VAL A 113 -3.79 6.43 20.70
C VAL A 113 -3.26 7.87 20.71
N GLY A 114 -3.68 8.66 19.72
CA GLY A 114 -3.18 10.03 19.55
C GLY A 114 -3.67 10.79 18.33
N GLY A 115 -4.69 10.29 17.63
CA GLY A 115 -5.27 10.99 16.48
C GLY A 115 -4.28 11.19 15.33
N PHE A 116 -3.49 10.15 15.01
CA PHE A 116 -2.53 10.21 13.91
C PHE A 116 -3.21 10.75 12.66
N VAL A 117 -2.74 11.91 12.23
CA VAL A 117 -3.13 12.49 10.96
C VAL A 117 -2.48 11.65 9.88
N ASN A 118 -3.25 10.71 9.31
CA ASN A 118 -2.80 10.00 8.13
C ASN A 118 -2.55 11.05 7.03
N ARG A 119 -1.29 11.29 6.66
CA ARG A 119 -0.93 12.28 5.62
C ARG A 119 -1.68 12.02 4.31
N HIS A 120 -2.08 10.76 4.05
CA HIS A 120 -2.91 10.42 2.90
C HIS A 120 -4.34 10.98 2.97
N ASN A 121 -4.87 11.19 4.16
CA ASN A 121 -6.21 11.74 4.39
C ASN A 121 -6.18 13.25 4.69
N CYS A 122 -5.00 13.87 4.67
CA CYS A 122 -4.85 15.29 4.97
C CYS A 122 -4.95 16.14 3.71
N HIS A 123 -6.14 16.66 3.47
CA HIS A 123 -6.40 17.60 2.38
C HIS A 123 -6.70 18.97 2.95
N TYR A 124 -5.94 19.96 2.49
CA TYR A 124 -6.15 21.36 2.84
C TYR A 124 -6.53 22.10 1.57
N TRP A 125 -7.58 22.92 1.65
CA TRP A 125 -7.99 23.83 0.59
C TRP A 125 -7.48 25.23 0.96
N GLY A 126 -6.74 25.87 0.07
CA GLY A 126 -6.19 27.21 0.26
C GLY A 126 -5.76 27.83 -1.06
N ASP A 127 -5.82 29.16 -1.14
CA ASP A 127 -5.37 29.94 -2.30
C ASP A 127 -3.85 30.14 -2.34
N GLN A 128 -3.17 29.92 -1.19
CA GLN A 128 -1.71 29.85 -1.05
C GLN A 128 -1.27 28.68 -0.14
N ASP A 129 0.02 28.34 -0.19
CA ASP A 129 0.62 27.31 0.67
C ASP A 129 0.50 27.72 2.15
N PRO A 130 -0.24 26.97 2.98
CA PRO A 130 -0.47 27.34 4.37
C PRO A 130 0.79 27.18 5.25
N GLY A 131 1.88 26.60 4.76
CA GLY A 131 3.11 26.42 5.54
C GLY A 131 2.92 25.52 6.77
N MET A 132 1.91 24.64 6.76
CA MET A 132 1.55 23.83 7.91
C MET A 132 2.63 22.79 8.23
N THR A 133 3.16 22.90 9.45
CA THR A 133 4.02 21.87 10.05
C THR A 133 3.16 21.06 11.01
N ILE A 134 3.10 19.74 10.80
CA ILE A 134 2.44 18.83 11.74
C ILE A 134 3.52 18.26 12.66
N GLU A 135 3.42 18.54 13.95
CA GLU A 135 4.30 17.94 14.95
C GLU A 135 4.05 16.43 15.02
N LYS A 136 5.09 15.63 14.78
CA LYS A 136 5.07 14.18 14.97
C LYS A 136 5.64 13.87 16.34
N MET A 137 4.78 13.46 17.27
CA MET A 137 5.23 13.00 18.58
C MET A 137 6.03 11.69 18.44
N GLN A 138 7.25 11.65 19.00
CA GLN A 138 8.23 10.59 18.77
C GLN A 138 7.86 9.24 19.44
N SER A 139 7.07 9.27 20.53
CA SER A 139 6.55 8.07 21.19
C SER A 139 5.08 8.25 21.58
N GLN A 140 4.16 7.93 20.67
CA GLN A 140 2.74 7.85 21.03
C GLN A 140 2.40 6.47 21.58
N PRO A 141 1.51 6.37 22.58
CA PRO A 141 0.97 5.10 22.99
C PRO A 141 0.28 4.44 21.79
N LYS A 142 0.59 3.17 21.57
CA LYS A 142 -0.02 2.33 20.55
C LYS A 142 -0.54 1.06 21.19
N ILE A 143 -1.64 0.55 20.68
CA ILE A 143 -2.15 -0.77 21.03
C ILE A 143 -2.05 -1.66 19.79
N VAL A 144 -1.75 -2.93 20.01
CA VAL A 144 -1.81 -3.94 18.95
C VAL A 144 -3.09 -4.71 19.16
N VAL A 145 -3.90 -4.88 18.12
CA VAL A 145 -5.15 -5.62 18.19
C VAL A 145 -5.02 -6.81 17.25
N TRP A 146 -5.21 -8.00 17.79
CA TRP A 146 -5.33 -9.22 16.99
C TRP A 146 -6.81 -9.52 16.73
N CYS A 147 -7.13 -9.89 15.50
CA CYS A 147 -8.44 -10.40 15.12
C CYS A 147 -8.26 -11.61 14.19
N GLY A 148 -9.26 -12.49 14.19
CA GLY A 148 -9.38 -13.57 13.21
C GLY A 148 -10.80 -13.74 12.72
N PHE A 149 -10.98 -14.26 11.52
CA PHE A 149 -12.30 -14.53 10.94
C PHE A 149 -12.26 -15.65 9.92
N THR A 150 -13.39 -16.33 9.76
CA THR A 150 -13.71 -17.22 8.63
C THR A 150 -14.76 -16.54 7.75
N SER A 151 -15.26 -17.21 6.71
CA SER A 151 -16.36 -16.70 5.90
C SER A 151 -17.66 -16.46 6.69
N THR A 152 -17.81 -17.11 7.86
CA THR A 152 -19.05 -17.11 8.65
C THR A 152 -18.90 -16.64 10.09
N LYS A 153 -17.68 -16.60 10.64
CA LYS A 153 -17.43 -16.34 12.07
C LYS A 153 -16.31 -15.33 12.26
N PHE A 154 -16.38 -14.59 13.36
CA PHE A 154 -15.38 -13.60 13.77
C PHE A 154 -14.86 -13.93 15.18
N ILE A 155 -13.57 -13.69 15.42
CA ILE A 155 -12.86 -13.88 16.68
C ILE A 155 -12.06 -12.62 16.97
N GLY A 156 -12.25 -12.05 18.16
CA GLY A 156 -11.58 -10.82 18.55
C GLY A 156 -12.58 -9.74 19.00
N PRO A 157 -12.12 -8.49 19.15
CA PRO A 157 -10.71 -8.08 19.15
C PRO A 157 -9.97 -8.55 20.41
N TYR A 158 -8.72 -9.01 20.25
CA TYR A 158 -7.81 -9.23 21.38
C TYR A 158 -6.80 -8.08 21.46
N VAL A 159 -6.89 -7.28 22.52
CA VAL A 159 -6.03 -6.11 22.70
C VAL A 159 -4.76 -6.49 23.42
N LEU A 160 -3.61 -6.25 22.79
CA LEU A 160 -2.30 -6.30 23.39
C LEU A 160 -1.82 -4.90 23.77
N HIS A 161 -1.54 -4.73 25.05
CA HIS A 161 -1.00 -3.49 25.60
C HIS A 161 0.53 -3.40 25.50
N ASP A 162 1.20 -4.51 25.21
CA ASP A 162 2.65 -4.58 25.06
C ASP A 162 3.06 -5.16 23.68
N THR A 163 4.35 -5.07 23.35
CA THR A 163 4.93 -5.70 22.16
C THR A 163 4.65 -7.21 22.11
N MET A 164 4.13 -7.68 20.98
CA MET A 164 3.93 -9.10 20.69
C MET A 164 5.28 -9.84 20.63
N ASN A 165 5.36 -11.00 21.28
CA ASN A 165 6.45 -11.96 21.15
C ASN A 165 5.85 -13.38 21.09
N GLY A 166 6.66 -14.40 20.78
CA GLY A 166 6.15 -15.75 20.58
C GLY A 166 5.43 -16.36 21.79
N GLU A 167 5.86 -16.05 23.02
CA GLU A 167 5.19 -16.54 24.23
C GLU A 167 3.81 -15.89 24.44
N ARG A 168 3.74 -14.57 24.23
CA ARG A 168 2.48 -13.81 24.33
C ARG A 168 1.52 -14.20 23.22
N TYR A 169 2.03 -14.41 22.01
CA TYR A 169 1.26 -14.93 20.89
C TYR A 169 0.69 -16.31 21.22
N LEU A 170 1.52 -17.25 21.68
CA LEU A 170 1.06 -18.57 22.10
C LEU A 170 0.04 -18.52 23.25
N LYS A 171 0.24 -17.62 24.22
CA LYS A 171 -0.71 -17.42 25.32
C LYS A 171 -2.07 -16.92 24.82
N MET A 172 -2.06 -16.00 23.86
CA MET A 172 -3.27 -15.50 23.21
C MET A 172 -3.97 -16.62 22.43
N LEU A 173 -3.25 -17.42 21.64
CA LEU A 173 -3.81 -18.60 20.98
C LEU A 173 -4.47 -19.57 21.97
N LYS A 174 -3.77 -19.94 23.05
CA LYS A 174 -4.27 -20.90 24.04
C LYS A 174 -5.46 -20.41 24.85
N ASN A 175 -5.42 -19.15 25.28
CA ASN A 175 -6.35 -18.65 26.30
C ASN A 175 -7.50 -17.85 25.71
N PHE A 176 -7.37 -17.37 24.48
CA PHE A 176 -8.38 -16.55 23.81
C PHE A 176 -8.95 -17.22 22.56
N VAL A 177 -8.08 -17.70 21.66
CA VAL A 177 -8.54 -18.25 20.37
C VAL A 177 -9.06 -19.68 20.51
N TRP A 178 -8.26 -20.59 21.05
CA TRP A 178 -8.56 -22.01 21.16
C TRP A 178 -9.90 -22.31 21.85
N PRO A 179 -10.23 -21.69 23.01
CA PRO A 179 -11.49 -21.97 23.68
C PRO A 179 -12.73 -21.63 22.86
N VAL A 180 -12.60 -20.70 21.90
CA VAL A 180 -13.70 -20.31 21.00
C VAL A 180 -13.81 -21.32 19.85
N ILE A 181 -12.70 -21.59 19.17
CA ILE A 181 -12.72 -22.42 17.96
C ILE A 181 -12.88 -23.91 18.25
N SER A 182 -12.43 -24.39 19.41
CA SER A 182 -12.56 -25.80 19.79
C SER A 182 -14.02 -26.23 20.01
N GLN A 183 -14.95 -25.27 20.07
CA GLN A 183 -16.39 -25.51 20.18
C GLN A 183 -17.08 -25.52 18.81
N TRP A 184 -16.35 -25.22 17.73
CA TRP A 184 -16.93 -25.18 16.39
C TRP A 184 -17.09 -26.59 15.85
N SER A 185 -18.22 -26.85 15.21
CA SER A 185 -18.53 -28.15 14.61
C SER A 185 -17.55 -28.56 13.50
N ASN A 186 -16.87 -27.60 12.88
CA ASN A 186 -15.91 -27.80 11.79
C ASN A 186 -14.45 -27.62 12.24
N ILE A 187 -14.14 -27.76 13.53
CA ILE A 187 -12.76 -27.58 14.04
C ILE A 187 -11.75 -28.49 13.33
N ASP A 188 -12.13 -29.74 13.04
CA ASP A 188 -11.25 -30.70 12.35
C ASP A 188 -10.97 -30.32 10.89
N GLU A 189 -11.79 -29.44 10.30
CA GLU A 189 -11.63 -28.93 8.95
C GLU A 189 -10.95 -27.56 8.95
N LEU A 190 -10.78 -26.90 10.10
CA LEU A 190 -10.31 -25.53 10.14
C LEU A 190 -8.81 -25.45 9.80
N ILE A 191 -8.45 -24.56 8.87
CA ILE A 191 -7.06 -24.19 8.58
C ILE A 191 -6.76 -22.86 9.24
N PHE A 192 -5.77 -22.80 10.13
CA PHE A 192 -5.35 -21.54 10.74
C PHE A 192 -4.37 -20.78 9.85
N MET A 193 -4.63 -19.54 9.47
CA MET A 193 -3.69 -18.72 8.68
C MET A 193 -3.15 -17.56 9.53
N HIS A 194 -1.83 -17.39 9.51
CA HIS A 194 -1.15 -16.21 10.05
C HIS A 194 0.00 -15.71 9.17
N ASP A 195 0.42 -14.47 9.38
CA ASP A 195 1.51 -13.89 8.62
C ASP A 195 2.90 -14.39 9.07
N GLY A 196 3.93 -13.95 8.34
CA GLY A 196 5.31 -14.23 8.65
C GLY A 196 5.96 -13.27 9.65
N ALA A 197 5.29 -12.78 10.69
CA ALA A 197 5.91 -11.94 11.71
C ALA A 197 6.81 -12.76 12.68
N PRO A 198 7.96 -12.23 13.16
CA PRO A 198 8.89 -12.95 14.03
C PRO A 198 8.27 -13.71 15.22
N PRO A 199 7.23 -13.19 15.92
CA PRO A 199 6.55 -13.92 16.99
C PRO A 199 5.94 -15.26 16.55
N HIS A 200 5.56 -15.39 15.28
CA HIS A 200 4.84 -16.55 14.74
C HIS A 200 5.76 -17.75 14.46
N TYR A 201 7.08 -17.52 14.35
CA TYR A 201 8.10 -18.58 14.11
C TYR A 201 8.63 -19.24 15.39
N ALA A 202 8.17 -18.81 16.56
CA ALA A 202 8.63 -19.44 17.78
C ALA A 202 8.28 -20.94 17.72
N ARG A 203 9.26 -21.82 17.90
CA ARG A 203 9.06 -23.29 17.83
C ARG A 203 7.93 -23.78 18.74
N THR A 204 7.73 -23.09 19.87
CA THR A 204 6.63 -23.35 20.81
C THR A 204 5.25 -23.06 20.22
N VAL A 205 5.14 -22.08 19.32
CA VAL A 205 3.93 -21.75 18.56
C VAL A 205 3.67 -22.85 17.54
N TRP A 206 4.65 -23.23 16.73
CA TRP A 206 4.50 -24.29 15.72
C TRP A 206 4.10 -25.63 16.33
N ASN A 207 4.84 -26.10 17.33
CA ASN A 207 4.50 -27.35 18.01
C ASN A 207 3.08 -27.31 18.57
N TRP A 208 2.60 -26.14 18.99
CA TRP A 208 1.23 -26.02 19.47
C TRP A 208 0.23 -26.06 18.30
N LEU A 209 0.48 -25.33 17.21
CA LEU A 209 -0.36 -25.35 16.02
C LEU A 209 -0.43 -26.76 15.39
N ASP A 210 0.68 -27.46 15.25
CA ASP A 210 0.75 -28.84 14.74
C ASP A 210 -0.16 -29.78 15.53
N ASN A 211 -0.11 -29.69 16.87
CA ASN A 211 -0.89 -30.54 17.76
C ASN A 211 -2.38 -30.20 17.78
N ASN A 212 -2.75 -28.93 17.61
CA ASN A 212 -4.13 -28.46 17.79
C ASN A 212 -4.89 -28.35 16.47
N PHE A 213 -4.20 -28.15 15.36
CA PHE A 213 -4.78 -28.07 14.02
C PHE A 213 -4.46 -29.30 13.16
N SER A 214 -3.87 -30.36 13.72
CA SER A 214 -3.52 -31.58 12.96
C SER A 214 -2.72 -31.27 11.68
N LEU A 215 -1.71 -30.40 11.79
CA LEU A 215 -0.90 -29.88 10.67
C LEU A 215 -1.69 -29.03 9.64
N LYS A 216 -2.86 -28.49 9.99
CA LYS A 216 -3.67 -27.58 9.14
C LYS A 216 -3.49 -26.13 9.56
N TRP A 217 -2.35 -25.54 9.25
CA TRP A 217 -2.14 -24.10 9.40
C TRP A 217 -1.27 -23.55 8.28
N ILE A 218 -1.41 -22.28 7.90
CA ILE A 218 -0.65 -21.64 6.84
C ILE A 218 0.15 -20.52 7.48
N GLY A 219 1.47 -20.56 7.33
CA GLY A 219 2.39 -19.55 7.80
C GLY A 219 3.74 -19.66 7.07
N ARG A 220 4.61 -18.66 7.28
CA ARG A 220 5.94 -18.74 6.66
C ARG A 220 6.70 -19.91 7.31
N THR A 221 7.19 -20.84 6.48
CA THR A 221 7.90 -22.07 6.86
C THR A 221 7.08 -23.19 7.53
N GLY A 222 5.73 -23.17 7.47
CA GLY A 222 4.88 -24.37 7.61
C GLY A 222 3.41 -24.11 8.00
N PRO A 223 2.49 -25.11 7.93
CA PRO A 223 2.32 -26.15 6.93
C PRO A 223 1.31 -25.72 5.86
N THR A 224 1.86 -25.14 4.82
CA THR A 224 1.76 -25.79 3.51
C THR A 224 3.11 -26.43 3.20
N SER A 225 3.09 -27.75 2.98
CA SER A 225 3.98 -28.46 2.06
C SER A 225 3.10 -28.99 0.93
#